data_AF-A0A9Q3CPF1-F1
#
_entry.id   AF-A0A9Q3CPF1-F1
#
_cell.length_a   1.000
_cell.length_b   1.000
_cell.length_c   1.000
_cell.angle_alpha   90.00
_cell.angle_beta   90.00
_cell.angle_gamma   90.00
#
_symmetry.space_group_name_H-M   'P 1'
#
loop_
_entity.id
_entity.type
_entity.pdbx_description
1 polymer ?
#
loop_
_entity_poly.entity_id
_entity_poly.type
_entity_poly.pdbx_seq_one_letter_code
_entity_poly.pdbx_strand_id
1 'polypeptide(L)'
;MIAALAGAPEASEGPNIALLNQPLVSQGKPNFLNMMEQVTQFMWQLTQAFSPKDHFRSSEFKTISMNSPDSFDGTQVHKLRRFIQSCHSIFHNDPAIFFSDRKKVLYSTFLLTGRAGKWIEPYL
;
A
#
# COMPACT_ATOMS: atom_id res chain seq x y z
N MET A 1 30.80 53.13 30.90
CA MET A 1 29.78 52.93 31.96
C MET A 1 28.89 51.78 31.50
N ILE A 2 29.20 50.54 31.86
CA ILE A 2 28.68 49.74 33.01
C ILE A 2 27.28 49.12 32.74
N ALA A 3 27.27 47.76 32.65
CA ALA A 3 26.28 46.71 33.03
C ALA A 3 24.79 46.84 32.57
N ALA A 4 23.97 45.80 32.33
CA ALA A 4 23.82 44.47 32.94
C ALA A 4 22.96 43.55 32.00
N LEU A 5 23.35 42.29 31.73
CA LEU A 5 22.86 41.00 32.28
C LEU A 5 21.40 40.59 31.97
N ALA A 6 21.27 39.46 31.26
CA ALA A 6 20.41 38.28 31.50
C ALA A 6 20.06 37.64 30.13
N GLY A 7 20.32 36.38 29.81
CA GLY A 7 20.40 35.19 30.65
C GLY A 7 19.33 34.21 30.16
N ALA A 8 19.70 33.35 29.23
CA ALA A 8 19.02 32.09 28.89
C ALA A 8 20.10 31.00 28.90
N PRO A 9 19.79 29.69 28.89
CA PRO A 9 18.53 28.98 29.20
C PRO A 9 18.76 27.90 30.28
N GLU A 10 17.77 27.51 31.09
CA GLU A 10 17.87 26.24 31.84
C GLU A 10 16.49 25.63 32.18
N ALA A 11 16.43 24.32 31.94
CA ALA A 11 15.78 23.27 32.74
C ALA A 11 14.25 23.16 32.87
N SER A 12 13.77 22.03 32.33
CA SER A 12 13.10 20.95 33.08
C SER A 12 11.71 21.21 33.66
N GLU A 13 10.67 20.77 32.95
CA GLU A 13 9.45 20.24 33.58
C GLU A 13 9.07 18.91 32.93
N GLY A 14 9.23 17.84 33.71
CA GLY A 14 8.83 16.48 33.37
C GLY A 14 7.31 16.30 33.36
N PRO A 15 6.82 15.10 33.01
CA PRO A 15 5.39 14.82 32.96
C PRO A 15 4.77 14.95 34.35
N ASN A 16 3.70 15.74 34.44
CA ASN A 16 2.91 15.99 35.63
C ASN A 16 2.24 14.68 36.11
N ILE A 17 2.89 13.99 37.05
CA ILE A 17 2.35 12.82 37.77
C ILE A 17 1.38 13.33 38.85
N ALA A 18 0.21 13.82 38.43
CA ALA A 18 -0.86 14.18 39.37
C ALA A 18 -2.23 14.02 38.73
N LEU A 19 -2.57 12.79 38.32
CA LEU A 19 -3.97 12.36 38.27
C LEU A 19 -4.10 10.87 38.59
N LEU A 20 -3.46 10.48 39.70
CA LEU A 20 -3.65 9.21 40.37
C LEU A 20 -4.59 9.47 41.55
N ASN A 21 -5.91 9.48 41.30
CA ASN A 21 -7.02 9.46 42.28
C ASN A 21 -8.33 9.67 41.48
N GLN A 22 -9.31 8.79 41.27
CA GLN A 22 -9.80 7.47 41.74
C GLN A 22 -10.92 7.03 40.72
N PRO A 23 -11.66 5.90 40.83
CA PRO A 23 -11.55 4.75 41.74
C PRO A 23 -11.36 3.39 41.03
N LEU A 24 -10.78 2.43 41.75
CA LEU A 24 -10.89 1.00 41.45
C LEU A 24 -12.36 0.57 41.55
N VAL A 25 -13.01 0.33 40.42
CA VAL A 25 -14.30 -0.38 40.38
C VAL A 25 -14.07 -1.81 39.92
N SER A 26 -14.07 -2.67 40.94
CA SER A 26 -14.53 -4.06 40.97
C SER A 26 -13.93 -5.05 39.95
N GLN A 27 -12.94 -5.81 40.45
CA GLN A 27 -12.63 -7.17 39.98
C GLN A 27 -13.82 -8.10 40.27
N GLY A 28 -14.86 -7.99 39.45
CA GLY A 28 -15.86 -9.04 39.28
C GLY A 28 -15.39 -9.98 38.18
N LYS A 29 -15.56 -11.29 38.39
CA LYS A 29 -15.41 -12.37 37.39
C LYS A 29 -15.85 -11.84 36.01
N PRO A 30 -15.11 -12.04 34.91
CA PRO A 30 -15.45 -11.43 33.64
C PRO A 30 -16.86 -11.90 33.24
N ASN A 31 -17.83 -11.01 33.45
CA ASN A 31 -19.21 -11.24 33.09
C ASN A 31 -19.23 -11.25 31.56
N PHE A 32 -19.98 -12.18 30.97
CA PHE A 32 -20.10 -12.33 29.52
C PHE A 32 -20.34 -10.99 28.80
N LEU A 33 -21.08 -10.07 29.45
CA LEU A 33 -21.31 -8.71 28.95
C LEU A 33 -20.03 -7.89 28.76
N ASN A 34 -19.08 -7.94 29.71
CA ASN A 34 -17.82 -7.22 29.62
C ASN A 34 -16.89 -7.84 28.56
N MET A 35 -16.99 -9.16 28.34
CA MET A 35 -16.28 -9.84 27.25
C MET A 35 -16.87 -9.45 25.89
N MET A 36 -18.19 -9.40 25.76
CA MET A 36 -18.87 -8.97 24.53
C MET A 36 -18.59 -7.49 24.22
N GLU A 37 -18.48 -6.65 25.25
CA GLU A 37 -18.10 -5.25 25.08
C GLU A 37 -16.65 -5.13 24.56
N GLN A 38 -15.70 -5.89 25.11
CA GLN A 38 -14.33 -5.96 24.60
C GLN A 38 -14.27 -6.49 23.16
N VAL A 39 -15.04 -7.52 22.82
CA VAL A 39 -15.11 -8.05 21.43
C VAL A 39 -15.69 -6.99 20.49
N THR A 40 -16.72 -6.26 20.92
CA THR A 40 -17.33 -5.19 20.12
C THR A 40 -16.36 -4.03 19.90
N GLN A 41 -15.63 -3.64 20.94
CA GLN A 41 -14.58 -2.60 20.86
C GLN A 41 -13.43 -3.04 19.96
N PHE A 42 -13.00 -4.30 20.06
CA PHE A 42 -11.96 -4.85 19.18
C PHE A 42 -12.43 -4.91 17.73
N MET A 43 -13.66 -5.37 17.47
CA MET A 43 -14.26 -5.38 16.14
C MET A 43 -14.38 -3.98 15.56
N TRP A 44 -14.76 -2.99 16.37
CA TRP A 44 -14.79 -1.59 15.95
C TRP A 44 -13.40 -1.07 15.58
N GLN A 45 -12.38 -1.39 16.37
CA GLN A 45 -10.99 -1.04 16.06
C GLN A 45 -10.51 -1.71 14.76
N LEU A 46 -10.86 -2.99 14.54
CA LEU A 46 -10.59 -3.67 13.27
C LEU A 46 -11.31 -3.00 12.11
N THR A 47 -12.60 -2.65 12.27
CA THR A 47 -13.33 -1.95 11.21
C THR A 47 -12.69 -0.60 10.89
N GLN A 48 -12.10 0.11 11.84
CA GLN A 48 -11.38 1.37 11.57
C GLN A 48 -9.97 1.17 10.99
N ALA A 49 -9.28 0.10 11.40
CA ALA A 49 -7.95 -0.26 10.90
C ALA A 49 -8.00 -0.85 9.48
N PHE A 50 -9.08 -1.57 9.16
CA PHE A 50 -9.35 -2.20 7.88
C PHE A 50 -10.42 -1.47 7.06
N SER A 51 -11.00 -0.37 7.58
CA SER A 51 -11.79 0.54 6.76
C SER A 51 -10.89 0.89 5.59
N PRO A 52 -11.32 0.65 4.34
CA PRO A 52 -10.66 1.22 3.20
C PRO A 52 -10.74 2.72 3.39
N LYS A 53 -9.73 3.31 4.01
CA LYS A 53 -9.36 4.67 3.70
C LYS A 53 -9.20 4.60 2.21
N ASP A 54 -10.02 5.32 1.48
CA ASP A 54 -9.85 5.55 0.06
C ASP A 54 -8.43 6.09 -0.14
N HIS A 55 -7.49 5.17 -0.23
CA HIS A 55 -6.18 5.37 -0.75
C HIS A 55 -6.28 5.30 -2.27
N PHE A 56 -7.26 6.04 -2.82
CA PHE A 56 -7.01 6.86 -4.01
C PHE A 56 -6.20 8.10 -3.60
N ARG A 57 -5.20 7.93 -2.71
CA ARG A 57 -3.97 8.63 -2.99
C ARG A 57 -3.47 7.99 -4.26
N SER A 58 -3.67 8.71 -5.35
CA SER A 58 -2.69 8.82 -6.42
C SER A 58 -1.32 9.08 -5.77
N SER A 59 -0.75 8.07 -5.12
CA SER A 59 0.67 7.92 -5.07
C SER A 59 0.97 7.54 -6.49
N GLU A 60 1.21 8.56 -7.31
CA GLU A 60 1.91 8.42 -8.59
C GLU A 60 3.32 7.94 -8.25
N PHE A 61 3.42 6.73 -7.70
CA PHE A 61 4.62 5.93 -7.75
C PHE A 61 4.69 5.45 -9.20
N LYS A 62 4.88 6.40 -10.10
CA LYS A 62 5.33 6.13 -11.45
C LYS A 62 6.74 5.62 -11.25
N THR A 63 6.86 4.30 -11.23
CA THR A 63 8.14 3.64 -11.23
C THR A 63 8.96 4.28 -12.34
N ILE A 64 10.13 4.84 -11.98
CA ILE A 64 11.04 5.58 -12.87
C ILE A 64 11.05 4.90 -14.23
N SER A 65 10.44 5.56 -15.23
CA SER A 65 10.42 5.21 -16.65
C SER A 65 10.72 3.72 -16.91
N MET A 66 9.72 2.84 -16.75
CA MET A 66 9.87 1.50 -17.28
C MET A 66 9.93 1.61 -18.80
N ASN A 67 11.13 1.39 -19.35
CA ASN A 67 11.31 1.17 -20.78
C ASN A 67 10.29 0.14 -21.26
N SER A 68 9.76 0.34 -22.47
CA SER A 68 8.85 -0.62 -23.09
C SER A 68 9.40 -2.04 -22.93
N PRO A 69 8.52 -3.01 -22.63
CA PRO A 69 8.94 -4.36 -22.34
C PRO A 69 9.53 -4.98 -23.61
N ASP A 70 10.59 -5.77 -23.45
CA ASP A 70 11.20 -6.46 -24.58
C ASP A 70 10.19 -7.40 -25.24
N SER A 71 10.22 -7.45 -26.58
CA SER A 71 9.43 -8.42 -27.34
C SER A 71 9.82 -9.86 -26.99
N PHE A 72 8.83 -10.75 -26.97
CA PHE A 72 9.03 -12.17 -26.67
C PHE A 72 8.86 -13.02 -27.93
N ASP A 73 9.93 -13.68 -28.36
CA ASP A 73 10.00 -14.46 -29.59
C ASP A 73 9.61 -15.94 -29.42
N GLY A 74 9.46 -16.42 -28.19
CA GLY A 74 9.15 -17.81 -27.87
C GLY A 74 10.35 -18.77 -27.87
N THR A 75 11.60 -18.28 -27.94
CA THR A 75 12.79 -19.16 -27.96
C THR A 75 13.30 -19.51 -26.56
N GLN A 76 13.27 -18.54 -25.64
CA GLN A 76 13.85 -18.67 -24.30
C GLN A 76 12.78 -18.66 -23.23
N VAL A 77 12.37 -19.83 -22.75
CA VAL A 77 11.28 -19.99 -21.76
C VAL A 77 11.52 -19.16 -20.49
N HIS A 78 12.76 -19.03 -20.03
CA HIS A 78 13.08 -18.23 -18.85
C HIS A 78 12.81 -16.72 -19.04
N LYS A 79 12.73 -16.22 -20.28
CA LYS A 79 12.35 -14.83 -20.59
C LYS A 79 10.84 -14.60 -20.53
N LEU A 80 10.01 -15.65 -20.64
CA LEU A 80 8.55 -15.55 -20.57
C LEU A 80 8.10 -14.92 -19.25
N ARG A 81 8.71 -15.36 -18.12
CA ARG A 81 8.37 -14.80 -16.81
C ARG A 81 8.67 -13.30 -16.74
N ARG A 82 9.82 -12.86 -17.26
CA ARG A 82 10.18 -11.43 -17.29
C ARG A 82 9.22 -10.64 -18.17
N PHE A 83 8.86 -11.18 -19.33
CA PHE A 83 7.88 -10.58 -20.24
C PHE A 83 6.50 -10.40 -19.56
N ILE A 84 5.97 -11.43 -18.89
CA ILE A 84 4.68 -11.32 -18.19
C ILE A 84 4.76 -10.30 -17.06
N GLN A 85 5.86 -10.30 -16.28
CA GLN A 85 6.06 -9.35 -15.19
C GLN A 85 6.14 -7.91 -15.68
N SER A 86 6.82 -7.67 -16.81
CA SER A 86 6.93 -6.33 -17.38
C SER A 86 5.59 -5.83 -17.92
N CYS A 87 4.82 -6.68 -18.62
CA CYS A 87 3.45 -6.36 -19.02
C CYS A 87 2.56 -6.00 -17.82
N HIS A 88 2.59 -6.81 -16.75
CA HIS A 88 1.81 -6.56 -15.55
C HIS A 88 2.15 -5.19 -14.93
N SER A 89 3.44 -4.89 -14.79
CA SER A 89 3.88 -3.60 -14.24
C SER A 89 3.38 -2.40 -15.05
N ILE A 90 3.45 -2.48 -16.38
CA ILE A 90 2.99 -1.41 -17.28
C ILE A 90 1.47 -1.19 -17.16
N PHE A 91 0.69 -2.27 -17.05
CA PHE A 91 -0.75 -2.16 -16.91
C PHE A 91 -1.17 -1.50 -15.60
N HIS A 92 -0.42 -1.71 -14.52
CA HIS A 92 -0.65 -1.05 -13.24
C HIS A 92 -0.13 0.38 -13.20
N ASN A 93 0.92 0.68 -13.96
CA ASN A 93 1.52 2.01 -14.00
C ASN A 93 0.63 3.03 -14.73
N ASP A 94 -0.05 2.61 -15.81
CA ASP A 94 -0.90 3.49 -16.61
C ASP A 94 -2.35 2.94 -16.75
N PRO A 95 -3.12 2.90 -15.63
CA PRO A 95 -4.46 2.32 -15.62
C PRO A 95 -5.45 3.08 -16.53
N ALA A 96 -5.21 4.38 -16.78
CA ALA A 96 -6.00 5.17 -17.71
C ALA A 96 -5.82 4.73 -19.18
N ILE A 97 -4.62 4.28 -19.57
CA ILE A 97 -4.36 3.76 -20.92
C ILE A 97 -4.91 2.33 -21.02
N PHE A 98 -4.61 1.50 -20.00
CA PHE A 98 -4.95 0.08 -19.94
C PHE A 98 -6.22 -0.21 -19.14
N PHE A 99 -7.25 0.62 -19.31
CA PHE A 99 -8.50 0.52 -18.55
C PHE A 99 -9.33 -0.73 -18.87
N SER A 100 -9.10 -1.37 -20.02
CA SER A 100 -9.81 -2.57 -20.45
C SER A 100 -8.86 -3.71 -20.71
N ASP A 101 -9.32 -4.93 -20.41
CA ASP A 101 -8.53 -6.13 -20.64
C ASP A 101 -8.24 -6.35 -22.13
N ARG A 102 -9.16 -5.91 -23.02
CA ARG A 102 -8.90 -5.90 -24.47
C ARG A 102 -7.64 -5.11 -24.82
N LYS A 103 -7.41 -3.94 -24.22
CA LYS A 103 -6.20 -3.14 -24.49
C LYS A 103 -4.94 -3.80 -23.93
N LYS A 104 -5.03 -4.41 -22.74
CA LYS A 104 -3.92 -5.17 -22.15
C LYS A 104 -3.53 -6.35 -23.03
N VAL A 105 -4.51 -7.13 -23.47
CA VAL A 105 -4.31 -8.26 -24.39
C VAL A 105 -3.66 -7.78 -25.68
N LEU A 106 -4.26 -6.80 -26.38
CA LEU A 106 -3.71 -6.28 -27.64
C LEU A 106 -2.26 -5.80 -27.50
N TYR A 107 -1.94 -5.08 -26.42
CA TYR A 107 -0.59 -4.62 -26.16
C TYR A 107 0.39 -5.78 -25.96
N SER A 108 0.05 -6.73 -25.08
CA SER A 108 0.91 -7.90 -24.83
C SER A 108 1.10 -8.74 -26.10
N THR A 109 0.05 -8.94 -26.88
CA THR A 109 0.04 -9.65 -28.15
C THR A 109 0.94 -8.97 -29.18
N PHE A 110 0.91 -7.64 -29.30
CA PHE A 110 1.79 -6.91 -30.23
C PHE A 110 3.29 -7.11 -29.94
N LEU A 111 3.63 -7.43 -28.69
CA LEU A 111 4.99 -7.69 -28.27
C LEU A 111 5.42 -9.16 -28.47
N LEU A 112 4.50 -10.03 -28.86
CA LEU A 112 4.81 -11.41 -29.22
C LEU A 112 5.32 -11.45 -30.66
N THR A 113 6.51 -12.00 -30.85
CA THR A 113 7.17 -12.11 -32.16
C THR A 113 7.61 -13.54 -32.41
N GLY A 114 8.21 -13.81 -33.57
CA GLY A 114 8.81 -15.11 -33.87
C GLY A 114 7.85 -16.29 -33.71
N ARG A 115 8.22 -17.26 -32.88
CA ARG A 115 7.41 -18.47 -32.62
C ARG A 115 6.19 -18.14 -31.75
N ALA A 116 6.35 -17.27 -30.76
CA ALA A 116 5.25 -16.88 -29.88
C ALA A 116 4.14 -16.13 -30.65
N GLY A 117 4.51 -15.25 -31.58
CA GLY A 117 3.56 -14.58 -32.47
C GLY A 117 2.75 -15.57 -33.33
N LYS A 118 3.39 -16.64 -33.84
CA LYS A 118 2.68 -17.66 -34.62
C LYS A 118 1.65 -18.46 -33.81
N TRP A 119 1.80 -18.56 -32.48
CA TRP A 119 0.83 -19.26 -31.64
C TRP A 119 -0.49 -18.52 -31.50
N ILE A 120 -0.44 -17.18 -31.58
CA ILE A 120 -1.60 -16.31 -31.36
C ILE A 120 -2.24 -15.83 -32.66
N GLU A 121 -1.54 -15.91 -33.79
CA GLU A 121 -2.03 -15.50 -35.12
C GLU A 121 -3.41 -16.10 -35.48
N PRO A 122 -3.74 -17.37 -35.16
CA PRO A 122 -5.06 -17.92 -35.44
C PRO A 122 -6.20 -17.36 -34.57
N TYR A 123 -5.88 -16.64 -33.50
CA TYR A 123 -6.81 -16.17 -32.47
C TYR A 123 -6.90 -14.64 -32.41
N LEU A 124 -6.14 -13.95 -33.26
CA LEU A 124 -6.19 -12.50 -33.46
C LEU A 124 -7.24 -12.12 -34.50
#